data_AF-A0A923ZJM8-F1
#
_entry.id   AF-A0A923ZJM8-F1
#
_cell.length_a   1.000
_cell.length_b   1.000
_cell.length_c   1.000
_cell.angle_alpha   90.00
_cell.angle_beta   90.00
_cell.angle_gamma   90.00
#
_symmetry.space_group_name_H-M   'P 1'
#
loop_
_entity.id
_entity.type
_entity.pdbx_description
1 polymer ?
#
loop_
_entity_poly.entity_id
_entity_poly.type
_entity_poly.pdbx_seq_one_letter_code
_entity_poly.pdbx_strand_id
1 'polypeptide(L)'
;MDPYIERANLLLKQNRVNDAISQVKNVLQQNPDNDEALAVYARCLFDKKEFDEGIKTTLNAIAIDPDNHYYFYLLAFGYYRKNNNQQAIEYLQKSIALNPFFCESYGLLSHVLTEEKEFEKALLKANEGLAFDPENITCLNARSVALNKLKRTDDAIATMQYALAQDPDNDFTHSTVAWNYLEKGKNKIAATHFREALRINPNNSNARRGLKEALKSIIPPYRWLLQYSFWINNKGKKARWAIPLGLYFGVRLFSTALQSSNTTQALGGILIGLYLLFVLTTWLINPLANFFLLFHKDGKYAIDVSEKWTALTVVGSLLAGVVLFCIANVITPGKIYPPLVVAAIAFWAMALPLGSIKYPLSFTASTGKNKIAIVLVGLGLLTVVFSFVNLNIATGTGFLFIILLVINSWVGIFK
;
A
#
# COMPACT_ATOMS: atom_id res chain seq x y z
N MET A 1 -18.35 22.85 -29.17
CA MET A 1 -17.76 21.57 -28.75
C MET A 1 -18.30 20.47 -29.63
N ASP A 2 -17.46 19.51 -30.00
CA ASP A 2 -17.89 18.32 -30.76
C ASP A 2 -18.74 17.39 -29.84
N PRO A 3 -19.95 16.96 -30.26
CA PRO A 3 -20.81 16.09 -29.46
C PRO A 3 -20.15 14.78 -29.01
N TYR A 4 -19.21 14.24 -29.79
CA TYR A 4 -18.48 13.03 -29.44
C TYR A 4 -17.48 13.28 -28.31
N ILE A 5 -16.86 14.46 -28.25
CA ILE A 5 -15.95 14.85 -27.18
C ILE A 5 -16.71 15.07 -25.87
N GLU A 6 -17.85 15.77 -25.91
CA GLU A 6 -18.71 15.93 -24.73
C GLU A 6 -19.19 14.59 -24.18
N ARG A 7 -19.64 13.70 -25.07
CA ARG A 7 -20.04 12.34 -24.70
C ARG A 7 -18.88 11.52 -24.13
N ALA A 8 -17.67 11.64 -24.69
CA ALA A 8 -16.49 10.98 -24.15
C ALA A 8 -16.17 11.45 -22.73
N ASN A 9 -16.25 12.76 -22.48
CA ASN A 9 -16.05 13.33 -21.14
C ASN A 9 -17.10 12.83 -20.13
N LEU A 10 -18.37 12.71 -20.54
CA LEU A 10 -19.41 12.12 -19.69
C LEU A 10 -19.14 10.64 -19.39
N LEU A 11 -18.72 9.87 -20.40
CA LEU A 11 -18.35 8.45 -20.23
C LEU A 11 -17.16 8.27 -19.29
N LEU A 12 -16.17 9.17 -19.33
CA LEU A 12 -15.05 9.19 -18.38
C LEU A 12 -15.52 9.45 -16.95
N LYS A 13 -16.47 10.38 -16.74
CA LYS A 13 -17.08 10.59 -15.40
C LYS A 13 -17.78 9.34 -14.88
N GLN A 14 -18.31 8.50 -15.78
CA GLN A 14 -18.92 7.20 -15.45
C GLN A 14 -17.91 6.04 -15.37
N ASN A 15 -16.61 6.33 -15.47
CA ASN A 15 -15.53 5.33 -15.50
C ASN A 15 -15.63 4.32 -16.68
N ARG A 16 -16.29 4.72 -17.78
CA ARG A 16 -16.46 3.92 -19.00
C ARG A 16 -15.39 4.27 -20.03
N VAL A 17 -14.14 4.03 -19.66
CA VAL A 17 -12.95 4.49 -20.41
C VAL A 17 -12.90 3.95 -21.84
N ASN A 18 -13.22 2.67 -22.05
CA ASN A 18 -13.19 2.08 -23.40
C ASN A 18 -14.23 2.71 -24.33
N ASP A 19 -15.42 3.03 -23.82
CA ASP A 19 -16.47 3.67 -24.60
C ASP A 19 -16.08 5.11 -24.97
N ALA A 20 -15.44 5.83 -24.03
CA ALA A 20 -14.90 7.16 -24.28
C ALA A 20 -13.83 7.13 -25.39
N ILE A 21 -12.91 6.15 -25.36
CA ILE A 21 -11.91 5.94 -26.42
C ILE A 21 -12.59 5.75 -27.77
N SER A 22 -13.66 4.95 -27.86
CA SER A 22 -14.39 4.77 -29.11
C SER A 22 -14.98 6.07 -29.65
N GLN A 23 -15.54 6.94 -28.78
CA GLN A 23 -16.07 8.23 -29.23
C GLN A 23 -14.96 9.15 -29.75
N VAL A 24 -13.85 9.25 -29.01
CA VAL A 24 -12.74 10.15 -29.39
C VAL A 24 -12.02 9.67 -30.65
N LYS A 25 -11.90 8.35 -30.85
CA LYS A 25 -11.33 7.79 -32.08
C LYS A 25 -12.13 8.16 -33.34
N ASN A 26 -13.46 8.31 -33.24
CA ASN A 26 -14.26 8.76 -34.37
C ASN A 26 -13.92 10.20 -34.77
N VAL A 27 -13.66 11.08 -33.79
CA VAL A 27 -13.24 12.46 -34.03
C VAL A 27 -11.85 12.49 -34.67
N LEU A 28 -10.90 11.75 -34.11
CA LEU A 28 -9.53 11.68 -34.61
C LEU A 28 -9.39 11.03 -36.00
N GLN A 29 -10.35 10.18 -36.40
CA GLN A 29 -10.39 9.64 -37.77
C GLN A 29 -10.78 10.71 -38.80
N GLN A 30 -11.64 11.65 -38.43
CA GLN A 30 -12.11 12.72 -39.31
C GLN A 30 -11.16 13.92 -39.28
N ASN A 31 -10.63 14.24 -38.11
CA ASN A 31 -9.65 15.30 -37.89
C ASN A 31 -8.54 14.80 -36.94
N PRO A 32 -7.44 14.26 -37.48
CA PRO A 32 -6.30 13.79 -36.68
C PRO A 32 -5.64 14.86 -35.81
N ASP A 33 -5.73 16.13 -36.23
CA ASP A 33 -5.12 17.29 -35.58
C ASP A 33 -6.13 18.03 -34.67
N ASN A 34 -7.19 17.36 -34.23
CA ASN A 34 -8.08 17.90 -33.21
C ASN A 34 -7.42 17.75 -31.82
N ASP A 35 -6.89 18.85 -31.31
CA ASP A 35 -6.16 18.95 -30.04
C ASP A 35 -7.03 18.59 -28.83
N GLU A 36 -8.29 19.01 -28.79
CA GLU A 36 -9.23 18.67 -27.71
C GLU A 36 -9.49 17.14 -27.65
N ALA A 37 -9.69 16.51 -28.81
CA ALA A 37 -9.84 15.06 -28.93
C ALA A 37 -8.55 14.33 -28.52
N LEU A 38 -7.38 14.82 -28.94
CA LEU A 38 -6.09 14.27 -28.49
C LEU A 38 -5.95 14.36 -26.97
N ALA A 39 -6.34 15.46 -26.34
CA ALA A 39 -6.30 15.63 -24.89
C ALA A 39 -7.25 14.66 -24.15
N VAL A 40 -8.48 14.47 -24.64
CA VAL A 40 -9.40 13.46 -24.07
C VAL A 40 -8.87 12.05 -24.28
N TYR A 41 -8.26 11.75 -25.45
CA TYR A 41 -7.63 10.45 -25.69
C TYR A 41 -6.45 10.19 -24.75
N ALA A 42 -5.59 11.19 -24.53
CA ALA A 42 -4.49 11.12 -23.57
C ALA A 42 -4.99 10.83 -22.15
N ARG A 43 -6.08 11.49 -21.72
CA ARG A 43 -6.73 11.20 -20.43
C ARG A 43 -7.21 9.75 -20.34
N CYS A 44 -7.83 9.22 -21.39
CA CYS A 44 -8.25 7.81 -21.43
C CYS A 44 -7.04 6.85 -21.30
N LEU A 45 -5.93 7.15 -21.98
CA LEU A 45 -4.70 6.37 -21.89
C LEU A 45 -4.12 6.40 -20.47
N PHE A 46 -4.16 7.54 -19.79
CA PHE A 46 -3.73 7.62 -18.39
C PHE A 46 -4.59 6.80 -17.43
N ASP A 47 -5.91 6.74 -17.65
CA ASP A 47 -6.82 5.88 -16.88
C ASP A 47 -6.53 4.39 -17.11
N LYS A 48 -6.14 4.03 -18.34
CA LYS A 48 -5.63 2.68 -18.69
C LYS A 48 -4.21 2.41 -18.20
N LYS A 49 -3.54 3.41 -17.61
CA LYS A 49 -2.13 3.36 -17.16
C LYS A 49 -1.11 3.22 -18.29
N GLU A 50 -1.50 3.59 -19.51
CA GLU A 50 -0.65 3.66 -20.71
C GLU A 50 0.04 5.04 -20.75
N PHE A 51 0.90 5.31 -19.75
CA PHE A 51 1.42 6.67 -19.50
C PHE A 51 2.33 7.20 -20.60
N ASP A 52 3.14 6.35 -21.22
CA ASP A 52 4.05 6.77 -22.29
C ASP A 52 3.30 7.23 -23.54
N GLU A 53 2.26 6.47 -23.93
CA GLU A 53 1.40 6.85 -25.06
C GLU A 53 0.60 8.10 -24.72
N GLY A 54 0.01 8.18 -23.51
CA GLY A 54 -0.72 9.37 -23.08
C GLY A 54 0.13 10.65 -23.05
N ILE A 55 1.40 10.56 -22.62
CA ILE A 55 2.36 11.68 -22.68
C ILE A 55 2.60 12.08 -24.13
N LYS A 56 2.87 11.12 -25.02
CA LYS A 56 3.09 11.38 -26.45
C LYS A 56 1.87 12.04 -27.09
N THR A 57 0.67 11.55 -26.82
CA THR A 57 -0.59 12.12 -27.31
C THR A 57 -0.80 13.54 -26.78
N THR A 58 -0.47 13.80 -25.51
CA THR A 58 -0.56 15.15 -24.93
C THR A 58 0.43 16.11 -25.60
N LEU A 59 1.65 15.66 -25.88
CA LEU A 59 2.64 16.47 -26.62
C LEU A 59 2.16 16.82 -28.04
N ASN A 60 1.44 15.90 -28.71
CA ASN A 60 0.83 16.21 -30.00
C ASN A 60 -0.24 17.29 -29.88
N ALA A 61 -1.09 17.25 -28.84
CA ALA A 61 -2.08 18.30 -28.59
C ALA A 61 -1.40 19.68 -28.35
N ILE A 62 -0.32 19.71 -27.56
CA ILE A 62 0.47 20.92 -27.31
C ILE A 62 1.12 21.47 -28.59
N ALA A 63 1.54 20.59 -29.50
CA ALA A 63 2.12 21.03 -30.78
C ALA A 63 1.11 21.74 -31.68
N ILE A 64 -0.19 21.48 -31.49
CA ILE A 64 -1.29 22.10 -32.24
C ILE A 64 -1.75 23.39 -31.54
N ASP A 65 -1.98 23.35 -30.23
CA ASP A 65 -2.33 24.51 -29.40
C ASP A 65 -1.39 24.61 -28.19
N PRO A 66 -0.30 25.41 -28.31
CA PRO A 66 0.73 25.52 -27.28
C PRO A 66 0.36 26.44 -26.11
N ASP A 67 -0.76 27.16 -26.18
CA ASP A 67 -1.18 28.12 -25.14
C ASP A 67 -2.26 27.54 -24.22
N ASN A 68 -2.67 26.29 -24.45
CA ASN A 68 -3.67 25.62 -23.64
C ASN A 68 -3.11 25.09 -22.31
N HIS A 69 -3.41 25.80 -21.23
CA HIS A 69 -3.01 25.42 -19.86
C HIS A 69 -3.38 23.98 -19.46
N TYR A 70 -4.51 23.44 -19.95
CA TYR A 70 -4.97 22.10 -19.60
C TYR A 70 -4.05 21.00 -20.15
N TYR A 71 -3.42 21.23 -21.29
CA TYR A 71 -2.51 20.24 -21.89
C TYR A 71 -1.22 20.11 -21.09
N PHE A 72 -0.70 21.22 -20.55
CA PHE A 72 0.43 21.17 -19.62
C PHE A 72 0.06 20.50 -18.28
N TYR A 73 -1.17 20.69 -17.80
CA TYR A 73 -1.68 19.95 -16.64
C TYR A 73 -1.72 18.42 -16.91
N LEU A 74 -2.25 18.00 -18.07
CA LEU A 74 -2.26 16.59 -18.47
C LEU A 74 -0.85 16.01 -18.63
N LEU A 75 0.06 16.79 -19.22
CA LEU A 75 1.45 16.38 -19.40
C LEU A 75 2.13 16.19 -18.04
N ALA A 76 1.93 17.14 -17.12
CA ALA A 76 2.41 17.04 -15.76
C ALA A 76 1.86 15.82 -15.03
N PHE A 77 0.55 15.54 -15.18
CA PHE A 77 -0.07 14.35 -14.62
C PHE A 77 0.60 13.08 -15.16
N GLY A 78 0.84 12.99 -16.46
CA GLY A 78 1.58 11.87 -17.07
C GLY A 78 2.96 11.68 -16.44
N TYR A 79 3.77 12.74 -16.34
CA TYR A 79 5.09 12.68 -15.70
C TYR A 79 5.04 12.33 -14.22
N TYR A 80 4.08 12.87 -13.48
CA TYR A 80 3.84 12.52 -12.08
C TYR A 80 3.57 11.02 -11.93
N ARG A 81 2.71 10.45 -12.78
CA ARG A 81 2.40 9.01 -12.75
C ARG A 81 3.59 8.12 -13.12
N LYS A 82 4.57 8.66 -13.85
CA LYS A 82 5.88 8.02 -14.11
C LYS A 82 6.90 8.24 -12.98
N ASN A 83 6.51 8.86 -11.86
CA ASN A 83 7.39 9.27 -10.77
C ASN A 83 8.48 10.27 -11.19
N ASN A 84 8.28 11.00 -12.28
CA ASN A 84 9.16 12.10 -12.69
C ASN A 84 8.60 13.43 -12.16
N ASN A 85 8.77 13.62 -10.85
CA ASN A 85 8.20 14.76 -10.13
C ASN A 85 8.80 16.10 -10.56
N GLN A 86 10.08 16.12 -11.00
CA GLN A 86 10.73 17.34 -11.46
C GLN A 86 10.07 17.89 -12.72
N GLN A 87 9.83 17.04 -13.73
CA GLN A 87 9.11 17.44 -14.94
C GLN A 87 7.64 17.78 -14.65
N ALA A 88 7.00 17.02 -13.75
CA ALA A 88 5.62 17.34 -13.34
C ALA A 88 5.51 18.75 -12.75
N ILE A 89 6.42 19.14 -11.85
CA ILE A 89 6.46 20.48 -11.26
C ILE A 89 6.64 21.55 -12.34
N GLU A 90 7.58 21.36 -13.27
CA GLU A 90 7.84 22.32 -14.35
C GLU A 90 6.59 22.57 -15.21
N TYR A 91 5.91 21.51 -15.64
CA TYR A 91 4.71 21.65 -16.47
C TYR A 91 3.50 22.18 -15.70
N LEU A 92 3.39 21.91 -14.39
CA LEU A 92 2.35 22.54 -13.56
C LEU A 92 2.58 24.05 -13.42
N GLN A 93 3.83 24.48 -13.27
CA GLN A 93 4.17 25.90 -13.26
C GLN A 93 3.82 26.57 -14.59
N LYS A 94 4.07 25.90 -15.73
CA LYS A 94 3.64 26.38 -17.05
C LYS A 94 2.12 26.47 -17.17
N SER A 95 1.39 25.45 -16.72
CA SER A 95 -0.09 25.45 -16.70
C SER A 95 -0.63 26.63 -15.87
N ILE A 96 -0.08 26.86 -14.68
CA ILE A 96 -0.45 27.99 -13.81
C ILE A 96 -0.11 29.34 -14.45
N ALA A 97 1.03 29.45 -15.14
CA ALA A 97 1.40 30.69 -15.81
C ALA A 97 0.46 31.04 -16.97
N LEU A 98 -0.04 30.04 -17.70
CA LEU A 98 -1.01 30.21 -18.79
C LEU A 98 -2.43 30.50 -18.27
N ASN A 99 -2.84 29.86 -17.18
CA ASN A 99 -4.12 30.13 -16.53
C ASN A 99 -4.02 30.06 -14.99
N PRO A 100 -3.86 31.22 -14.32
CA PRO A 100 -3.78 31.30 -12.85
C PRO A 100 -5.07 30.89 -12.12
N PHE A 101 -6.21 30.80 -12.80
CA PHE A 101 -7.50 30.44 -12.19
C PHE A 101 -7.78 28.93 -12.21
N PHE A 102 -6.94 28.14 -12.89
CA PHE A 102 -7.11 26.69 -12.98
C PHE A 102 -6.59 25.99 -11.71
N CYS A 103 -7.48 25.87 -10.73
CA CYS A 103 -7.16 25.40 -9.38
C CYS A 103 -6.60 23.97 -9.34
N GLU A 104 -7.00 23.10 -10.27
CA GLU A 104 -6.51 21.74 -10.39
C GLU A 104 -4.98 21.66 -10.53
N SER A 105 -4.36 22.63 -11.20
CA SER A 105 -2.89 22.70 -11.31
C SER A 105 -2.22 23.01 -9.97
N TYR A 106 -2.81 23.87 -9.14
CA TYR A 106 -2.32 24.12 -7.78
C TYR A 106 -2.49 22.89 -6.88
N GLY A 107 -3.65 22.23 -6.96
CA GLY A 107 -3.94 21.01 -6.22
C GLY A 107 -2.97 19.87 -6.56
N LEU A 108 -2.73 19.63 -7.86
CA LEU A 108 -1.77 18.62 -8.31
C LEU A 108 -0.33 19.02 -7.95
N LEU A 109 0.05 20.30 -8.06
CA LEU A 109 1.37 20.77 -7.65
C LEU A 109 1.62 20.55 -6.16
N SER A 110 0.63 20.87 -5.32
CA SER A 110 0.68 20.55 -3.89
C SER A 110 0.85 19.05 -3.63
N HIS A 111 0.16 18.21 -4.39
CA HIS A 111 0.29 16.76 -4.26
C HIS A 111 1.70 16.27 -4.63
N VAL A 112 2.27 16.74 -5.74
CA VAL A 112 3.64 16.41 -6.16
C VAL A 112 4.67 16.88 -5.11
N LEU A 113 4.52 18.10 -4.60
CA LEU A 113 5.38 18.64 -3.53
C LEU A 113 5.27 17.84 -2.22
N THR A 114 4.08 17.30 -1.92
CA THR A 114 3.88 16.42 -0.77
C THR A 114 4.67 15.11 -0.91
N GLU A 115 4.70 14.51 -2.10
CA GLU A 115 5.50 13.31 -2.39
C GLU A 115 7.01 13.58 -2.28
N GLU A 116 7.44 14.79 -2.67
CA GLU A 116 8.82 15.28 -2.45
C GLU A 116 9.12 15.70 -1.00
N LYS A 117 8.12 15.60 -0.10
CA LYS A 117 8.21 15.94 1.34
C LYS A 117 8.41 17.42 1.62
N GLU A 118 8.11 18.27 0.65
CA GLU A 118 8.11 19.73 0.78
C GLU A 118 6.74 20.20 1.30
N PHE A 119 6.35 19.71 2.48
CA PHE A 119 4.97 19.82 2.98
C PHE A 119 4.47 21.26 3.18
N GLU A 120 5.33 22.19 3.60
CA GLU A 120 4.95 23.60 3.74
C GLU A 120 4.70 24.26 2.39
N LYS A 121 5.53 23.96 1.38
CA LYS A 121 5.30 24.46 0.01
C LYS A 121 4.05 23.84 -0.59
N ALA A 122 3.79 22.56 -0.32
CA ALA A 122 2.56 21.90 -0.73
C ALA A 122 1.34 22.62 -0.15
N LEU A 123 1.32 22.85 1.17
CA LEU A 123 0.24 23.59 1.83
C LEU A 123 0.04 24.98 1.24
N LEU A 124 1.14 25.71 0.98
CA LEU A 124 1.08 27.03 0.33
C LEU A 124 0.40 26.94 -1.04
N LYS A 125 0.81 26.00 -1.90
CA LYS A 125 0.21 25.85 -3.24
C LYS A 125 -1.25 25.43 -3.19
N ALA A 126 -1.64 24.55 -2.28
CA ALA A 126 -3.06 24.24 -2.09
C ALA A 126 -3.87 25.47 -1.67
N ASN A 127 -3.35 26.30 -0.77
CA ASN A 127 -4.00 27.54 -0.33
C ASN A 127 -4.08 28.59 -1.45
N GLU A 128 -3.05 28.71 -2.31
CA GLU A 128 -3.10 29.59 -3.48
C GLU A 128 -4.25 29.22 -4.42
N GLY A 129 -4.46 27.93 -4.71
CA GLY A 129 -5.62 27.48 -5.48
C GLY A 129 -6.95 27.78 -4.79
N LEU A 130 -7.05 27.53 -3.47
CA LEU A 130 -8.25 27.83 -2.68
C LEU A 130 -8.57 29.33 -2.56
N ALA A 131 -7.60 30.21 -2.84
CA ALA A 131 -7.86 31.65 -2.89
C ALA A 131 -8.66 32.05 -4.14
N PHE A 132 -8.58 31.27 -5.22
CA PHE A 132 -9.38 31.47 -6.43
C PHE A 132 -10.72 30.74 -6.37
N ASP A 133 -10.72 29.50 -5.89
CA ASP A 133 -11.93 28.69 -5.68
C ASP A 133 -11.86 28.00 -4.30
N PRO A 134 -12.52 28.57 -3.27
CA PRO A 134 -12.54 28.01 -1.92
C PRO A 134 -13.17 26.61 -1.81
N GLU A 135 -13.95 26.21 -2.82
CA GLU A 135 -14.69 24.95 -2.84
C GLU A 135 -14.00 23.89 -3.70
N ASN A 136 -12.85 24.22 -4.32
CA ASN A 136 -12.14 23.29 -5.18
C ASN A 136 -11.71 22.03 -4.41
N ILE A 137 -12.38 20.90 -4.68
CA ILE A 137 -12.17 19.63 -3.99
C ILE A 137 -10.73 19.12 -4.16
N THR A 138 -10.09 19.37 -5.30
CA THR A 138 -8.69 18.96 -5.53
C THR A 138 -7.75 19.72 -4.58
N CYS A 139 -7.90 21.03 -4.47
CA CYS A 139 -7.11 21.85 -3.55
C CYS A 139 -7.44 21.59 -2.09
N LEU A 140 -8.71 21.40 -1.72
CA LEU A 140 -9.12 21.05 -0.36
C LEU A 140 -8.45 19.72 0.05
N ASN A 141 -8.51 18.69 -0.80
CA ASN A 141 -7.85 17.41 -0.56
C ASN A 141 -6.34 17.58 -0.42
N ALA A 142 -5.70 18.33 -1.32
CA ALA A 142 -4.26 18.56 -1.29
C ALA A 142 -3.84 19.29 0.01
N ARG A 143 -4.59 20.31 0.44
CA ARG A 143 -4.40 21.03 1.71
C ARG A 143 -4.52 20.07 2.90
N SER A 144 -5.57 19.26 2.94
CA SER A 144 -5.80 18.27 4.00
C SER A 144 -4.64 17.28 4.12
N VAL A 145 -4.16 16.73 3.00
CA VAL A 145 -3.02 15.82 2.99
C VAL A 145 -1.76 16.53 3.50
N ALA A 146 -1.44 17.73 3.00
CA ALA A 146 -0.29 18.49 3.44
C ALA A 146 -0.33 18.81 4.95
N LEU A 147 -1.48 19.23 5.47
CA LEU A 147 -1.70 19.49 6.90
C LEU A 147 -1.47 18.23 7.75
N ASN A 148 -1.94 17.05 7.32
CA ASN A 148 -1.65 15.81 8.04
C ASN A 148 -0.15 15.49 8.06
N LYS A 149 0.55 15.70 6.95
CA LYS A 149 2.01 15.49 6.90
C LYS A 149 2.78 16.45 7.81
N LEU A 150 2.24 17.65 8.01
CA LEU A 150 2.71 18.63 8.99
C LEU A 150 2.26 18.33 10.43
N LYS A 151 1.58 17.21 10.69
CA LYS A 151 0.96 16.84 11.98
C LYS A 151 -0.11 17.82 12.48
N ARG A 152 -0.63 18.67 11.59
CA ARG A 152 -1.76 19.57 11.82
C ARG A 152 -3.07 18.86 11.46
N THR A 153 -3.26 17.67 12.01
CA THR A 153 -4.39 16.79 11.64
C THR A 153 -5.75 17.38 11.98
N ASP A 154 -5.84 18.21 13.02
CA ASP A 154 -7.11 18.90 13.36
C ASP A 154 -7.50 19.92 12.28
N ASP A 155 -6.55 20.71 11.77
CA ASP A 155 -6.78 21.61 10.64
C ASP A 155 -7.15 20.83 9.37
N ALA A 156 -6.53 19.66 9.15
CA ALA A 156 -6.86 18.79 8.03
C ALA A 156 -8.29 18.25 8.10
N ILE A 157 -8.72 17.82 9.29
CA ILE A 157 -10.09 17.37 9.57
C ILE A 157 -11.06 18.52 9.35
N ALA A 158 -10.79 19.72 9.88
CA ALA A 158 -11.64 20.89 9.69
C ALA A 158 -11.79 21.27 8.20
N THR A 159 -10.69 21.22 7.44
CA THR A 159 -10.69 21.47 5.99
C THR A 159 -11.62 20.50 5.26
N MET A 160 -11.63 19.22 5.64
CA MET A 160 -12.47 18.21 5.00
C MET A 160 -13.90 18.18 5.53
N GLN A 161 -14.14 18.61 6.76
CA GLN A 161 -15.50 18.85 7.27
C GLN A 161 -16.17 20.00 6.52
N TYR A 162 -15.42 21.05 6.17
CA TYR A 162 -15.90 22.10 5.27
C TYR A 162 -16.26 21.52 3.90
N ALA A 163 -15.39 20.70 3.29
CA ALA A 163 -15.67 20.05 2.02
C ALA A 163 -16.95 19.18 2.06
N LEU A 164 -17.14 18.39 3.12
CA LEU A 164 -18.36 17.59 3.32
C LEU A 164 -19.61 18.43 3.60
N ALA A 165 -19.46 19.66 4.12
CA ALA A 165 -20.61 20.54 4.30
C ALA A 165 -21.14 21.06 2.96
N GLN A 166 -20.27 21.19 1.95
CA GLN A 166 -20.64 21.60 0.59
C GLN A 166 -21.19 20.43 -0.24
N ASP A 167 -20.52 19.28 -0.17
CA ASP A 167 -20.95 18.05 -0.84
C ASP A 167 -20.96 16.87 0.14
N PRO A 168 -22.09 16.66 0.86
CA PRO A 168 -22.21 15.58 1.85
C PRO A 168 -22.14 14.18 1.24
N ASP A 169 -22.45 14.02 -0.04
CA ASP A 169 -22.47 12.73 -0.74
C ASP A 169 -21.18 12.50 -1.56
N ASN A 170 -20.07 13.15 -1.20
CA ASN A 170 -18.79 12.97 -1.85
C ASN A 170 -17.99 11.78 -1.28
N ASP A 171 -17.93 10.66 -2.01
CA ASP A 171 -17.23 9.46 -1.56
C ASP A 171 -15.71 9.64 -1.40
N PHE A 172 -15.09 10.46 -2.26
CA PHE A 172 -13.67 10.80 -2.16
C PHE A 172 -13.37 11.59 -0.89
N THR A 173 -14.19 12.59 -0.57
CA THR A 173 -14.02 13.42 0.62
C THR A 173 -14.21 12.59 1.90
N HIS A 174 -15.24 11.74 1.96
CA HIS A 174 -15.40 10.79 3.05
C HIS A 174 -14.17 9.87 3.22
N SER A 175 -13.60 9.40 2.12
CA SER A 175 -12.38 8.58 2.16
C SER A 175 -11.19 9.37 2.72
N THR A 176 -10.99 10.62 2.31
CA THR A 176 -9.91 11.48 2.83
C THR A 176 -10.08 11.75 4.32
N VAL A 177 -11.28 12.13 4.78
CA VAL A 177 -11.59 12.30 6.21
C VAL A 177 -11.26 11.04 7.00
N ALA A 178 -11.65 9.89 6.47
CA ALA A 178 -11.40 8.61 7.12
C ALA A 178 -9.90 8.31 7.28
N TRP A 179 -9.08 8.57 6.25
CA TRP A 179 -7.62 8.44 6.36
C TRP A 179 -7.02 9.39 7.39
N ASN A 180 -7.49 10.64 7.45
CA ASN A 180 -7.03 11.61 8.45
C ASN A 180 -7.29 11.11 9.88
N TYR A 181 -8.50 10.62 10.14
CA TYR A 181 -8.83 10.03 11.43
C TYR A 181 -8.03 8.75 11.72
N LEU A 182 -7.75 7.93 10.70
CA LEU A 182 -6.95 6.72 10.85
C LEU A 182 -5.50 7.04 11.21
N GLU A 183 -4.89 8.05 10.59
CA GLU A 183 -3.54 8.54 10.92
C GLU A 183 -3.50 9.14 12.34
N LYS A 184 -4.60 9.76 12.81
CA LYS A 184 -4.79 10.19 14.21
C LYS A 184 -5.02 9.03 15.20
N GLY A 185 -5.19 7.80 14.73
CA GLY A 185 -5.52 6.63 15.56
C GLY A 185 -6.98 6.58 16.04
N LYS A 186 -7.89 7.32 15.38
CA LYS A 186 -9.34 7.32 15.63
C LYS A 186 -10.06 6.31 14.72
N ASN A 187 -9.67 5.05 14.84
CA ASN A 187 -10.00 3.96 13.92
C ASN A 187 -11.52 3.73 13.72
N LYS A 188 -12.30 3.88 14.79
CA LYS A 188 -13.77 3.70 14.74
C LYS A 188 -14.45 4.79 13.92
N ILE A 189 -14.00 6.04 14.05
CA ILE A 189 -14.51 7.18 13.27
C ILE A 189 -14.09 7.01 11.81
N ALA A 190 -12.82 6.65 11.58
CA ALA A 190 -12.32 6.33 10.25
C ALA A 190 -13.16 5.25 9.55
N ALA A 191 -13.44 4.13 10.22
CA ALA A 191 -14.27 3.06 9.67
C ALA A 191 -15.70 3.53 9.34
N THR A 192 -16.24 4.50 10.06
CA THR A 192 -17.58 5.06 9.78
C THR A 192 -17.58 5.84 8.47
N HIS A 193 -16.62 6.75 8.29
CA HIS A 193 -16.51 7.50 7.03
C HIS A 193 -16.13 6.63 5.83
N PHE A 194 -15.30 5.58 6.02
CA PHE A 194 -15.06 4.63 4.93
C PHE A 194 -16.32 3.84 4.53
N ARG A 195 -17.18 3.49 5.49
CA ARG A 195 -18.48 2.87 5.17
C ARG A 195 -19.38 3.83 4.41
N GLU A 196 -19.38 5.11 4.78
CA GLU A 196 -20.18 6.12 4.08
C GLU A 196 -19.71 6.31 2.64
N ALA A 197 -18.40 6.42 2.42
CA ALA A 197 -17.82 6.44 1.08
C ALA A 197 -18.23 5.22 0.24
N LEU A 198 -18.28 4.03 0.85
CA LEU A 198 -18.71 2.80 0.17
C LEU A 198 -20.24 2.69 -0.01
N ARG A 199 -21.03 3.35 0.84
CA ARG A 199 -22.49 3.46 0.68
C ARG A 199 -22.81 4.31 -0.56
N ILE A 200 -22.10 5.43 -0.72
CA ILE A 200 -22.22 6.33 -1.87
C ILE A 200 -21.66 5.66 -3.12
N ASN A 201 -20.43 5.15 -3.05
CA ASN A 201 -19.73 4.51 -4.17
C ASN A 201 -19.13 3.15 -3.77
N PRO A 202 -19.85 2.04 -4.01
CA PRO A 202 -19.36 0.68 -3.69
C PRO A 202 -18.07 0.27 -4.40
N ASN A 203 -17.72 0.96 -5.51
CA ASN A 203 -16.54 0.71 -6.32
C ASN A 203 -15.32 1.53 -5.89
N ASN A 204 -15.43 2.35 -4.83
CA ASN A 204 -14.30 3.12 -4.31
C ASN A 204 -13.26 2.17 -3.67
N SER A 205 -12.24 1.82 -4.45
CA SER A 205 -11.15 0.94 -4.02
C SER A 205 -10.31 1.53 -2.87
N ASN A 206 -10.19 2.87 -2.81
CA ASN A 206 -9.48 3.55 -1.74
C ASN A 206 -10.23 3.39 -0.41
N ALA A 207 -11.54 3.62 -0.40
CA ALA A 207 -12.41 3.42 0.75
C ALA A 207 -12.42 1.97 1.22
N ARG A 208 -12.50 1.00 0.30
CA ARG A 208 -12.47 -0.44 0.62
C ARG A 208 -11.16 -0.83 1.32
N ARG A 209 -10.03 -0.36 0.78
CA ARG A 209 -8.72 -0.57 1.40
C ARG A 209 -8.64 0.11 2.76
N GLY A 210 -9.05 1.37 2.86
CA GLY A 210 -9.05 2.12 4.10
C GLY A 210 -9.91 1.50 5.20
N LEU A 211 -11.11 1.01 4.84
CA LEU A 211 -11.99 0.29 5.77
C LEU A 211 -11.28 -0.96 6.32
N LYS A 212 -10.62 -1.74 5.46
CA LYS A 212 -9.85 -2.91 5.88
C LYS A 212 -8.78 -2.53 6.90
N GLU A 213 -7.98 -1.51 6.61
CA GLU A 213 -6.95 -1.00 7.53
C GLU A 213 -7.53 -0.50 8.85
N ALA A 214 -8.64 0.23 8.80
CA ALA A 214 -9.34 0.72 9.97
C ALA A 214 -9.86 -0.42 10.85
N LEU A 215 -10.45 -1.47 10.25
CA LEU A 215 -10.91 -2.65 10.98
C LEU A 215 -9.74 -3.44 11.58
N LYS A 216 -8.65 -3.66 10.83
CA LYS A 216 -7.44 -4.33 11.35
C LYS A 216 -6.82 -3.57 12.51
N SER A 217 -6.80 -2.23 12.45
CA SER A 217 -6.25 -1.39 13.51
C SER A 217 -7.03 -1.43 14.83
N ILE A 218 -8.17 -2.12 14.89
CA ILE A 218 -8.81 -2.46 16.17
C ILE A 218 -7.87 -3.35 17.00
N ILE A 219 -7.10 -4.22 16.34
CA ILE A 219 -6.13 -5.13 16.94
C ILE A 219 -4.89 -4.32 17.40
N PRO A 220 -4.54 -4.30 18.70
CA PRO A 220 -3.47 -3.44 19.21
C PRO A 220 -2.10 -3.55 18.51
N PRO A 221 -1.52 -4.74 18.26
CA PRO A 221 -0.23 -4.84 17.56
C PRO A 221 -0.32 -4.34 16.11
N TYR A 222 -1.44 -4.56 15.42
CA TYR A 222 -1.65 -4.01 14.09
C TYR A 222 -1.71 -2.48 14.11
N ARG A 223 -2.43 -1.90 15.08
CA ARG A 223 -2.54 -0.46 15.24
C ARG A 223 -1.19 0.20 15.41
N TRP A 224 -0.36 -0.36 16.28
CA TRP A 224 0.98 0.16 16.53
C TRP A 224 1.85 0.11 15.26
N LEU A 225 1.82 -1.01 14.53
CA LEU A 225 2.55 -1.12 13.27
C LEU A 225 2.02 -0.17 12.20
N LEU A 226 0.70 0.01 12.10
CA LEU A 226 0.08 0.94 11.17
C LEU A 226 0.53 2.38 11.46
N GLN A 227 0.52 2.79 12.73
CA GLN A 227 1.03 4.11 13.15
C GLN A 227 2.53 4.28 12.87
N TYR A 228 3.32 3.24 13.15
CA TYR A 228 4.74 3.22 12.76
C TYR A 228 4.91 3.41 11.25
N SER A 229 4.07 2.75 10.43
CA SER A 229 4.11 2.85 8.97
C SER A 229 3.79 4.27 8.47
N PHE A 230 2.82 4.96 9.07
CA PHE A 230 2.56 6.37 8.78
C PHE A 230 3.77 7.24 9.16
N TRP A 231 4.31 7.04 10.37
CA TRP A 231 5.43 7.82 10.86
C TRP A 231 6.71 7.65 10.03
N ILE A 232 7.04 6.42 9.60
CA ILE A 232 8.24 6.12 8.82
C ILE A 232 8.10 6.60 7.37
N ASN A 233 6.89 6.53 6.78
CA ASN A 233 6.63 7.03 5.44
C ASN A 233 6.78 8.56 5.35
N ASN A 234 6.48 9.26 6.44
CA ASN A 234 6.70 10.70 6.56
C ASN A 234 8.20 11.06 6.72
N LYS A 235 9.11 10.08 6.88
CA LYS A 235 10.57 10.32 6.91
C LYS A 235 11.19 10.20 5.53
N GLY A 236 12.29 10.91 5.28
CA GLY A 236 13.05 10.86 4.00
C GLY A 236 13.42 9.43 3.55
N LYS A 237 13.69 9.23 2.25
CA LYS A 237 14.02 7.91 1.68
C LYS A 237 15.15 7.21 2.46
N LYS A 238 16.18 7.97 2.86
CA LYS A 238 17.31 7.48 3.67
C LYS A 238 16.89 6.97 5.05
N ALA A 239 16.01 7.68 5.74
CA ALA A 239 15.56 7.33 7.08
C ALA A 239 14.73 6.03 7.12
N ARG A 240 13.94 5.76 6.06
CA ARG A 240 13.17 4.50 5.93
C ARG A 240 14.06 3.25 6.00
N TRP A 241 15.29 3.37 5.50
CA TRP A 241 16.31 2.31 5.54
C TRP A 241 17.19 2.38 6.79
N ALA A 242 17.61 3.58 7.18
CA ALA A 242 18.51 3.77 8.30
C ALA A 242 17.90 3.36 9.64
N ILE A 243 16.58 3.54 9.84
CA ILE A 243 15.92 3.24 11.11
C ILE A 243 15.91 1.74 11.41
N PRO A 244 15.42 0.85 10.50
CA PRO A 244 15.49 -0.60 10.73
C PRO A 244 16.93 -1.11 10.87
N LEU A 245 17.87 -0.60 10.05
CA LEU A 245 19.28 -0.98 10.14
C LEU A 245 19.91 -0.53 11.46
N GLY A 246 19.66 0.70 11.89
CA GLY A 246 20.12 1.23 13.16
C GLY A 246 19.58 0.44 14.34
N LEU A 247 18.30 0.03 14.28
CA LEU A 247 17.71 -0.86 15.29
C LEU A 247 18.42 -2.23 15.33
N TYR A 248 18.71 -2.83 14.18
CA TYR A 248 19.45 -4.09 14.10
C TYR A 248 20.85 -3.99 14.71
N PHE A 249 21.64 -2.98 14.30
CA PHE A 249 22.98 -2.78 14.84
C PHE A 249 22.97 -2.40 16.32
N GLY A 250 22.00 -1.59 16.76
CA GLY A 250 21.81 -1.23 18.15
C GLY A 250 21.49 -2.45 19.02
N VAL A 251 20.57 -3.31 18.57
CA VAL A 251 20.25 -4.57 19.24
C VAL A 251 21.48 -5.47 19.32
N ARG A 252 22.23 -5.62 18.22
CA ARG A 252 23.48 -6.41 18.20
C ARG A 252 24.50 -5.88 19.19
N LEU A 253 24.83 -4.58 19.12
CA LEU A 253 25.83 -3.96 19.98
C LEU A 253 25.46 -4.06 21.46
N PHE A 254 24.20 -3.79 21.80
CA PHE A 254 23.71 -3.88 23.18
C PHE A 254 23.68 -5.34 23.67
N SER A 255 23.27 -6.29 22.82
CA SER A 255 23.29 -7.72 23.17
C SER A 255 24.71 -8.24 23.41
N THR A 256 25.71 -7.73 22.70
CA THR A 256 27.13 -8.08 22.92
C THR A 256 27.68 -7.46 24.19
N ALA A 257 27.34 -6.19 24.47
CA ALA A 257 27.76 -5.51 25.70
C ALA A 257 27.21 -6.19 26.97
N LEU A 258 26.06 -6.85 26.86
CA LEU A 258 25.43 -7.60 27.92
C LEU A 258 26.04 -9.00 28.17
N GLN A 259 27.13 -9.39 27.51
CA GLN A 259 27.74 -10.73 27.70
C GLN A 259 28.63 -10.87 28.95
N SER A 260 28.67 -9.87 29.84
CA SER A 260 29.61 -9.80 30.97
C SER A 260 29.29 -10.69 32.18
N SER A 261 28.04 -11.14 32.36
CA SER A 261 27.60 -11.98 33.48
C SER A 261 26.41 -12.86 33.06
N ASN A 262 26.11 -13.94 33.80
CA ASN A 262 24.98 -14.81 33.48
C ASN A 262 23.63 -14.06 33.44
N THR A 263 23.42 -13.10 34.34
CA THR A 263 22.19 -12.28 34.38
C THR A 263 22.13 -11.34 33.18
N THR A 264 23.24 -10.68 32.82
CA THR A 264 23.28 -9.78 31.67
C THR A 264 23.16 -10.56 30.35
N GLN A 265 23.72 -11.77 30.26
CA GLN A 265 23.58 -12.63 29.07
C GLN A 265 22.11 -13.00 28.80
N ALA A 266 21.34 -13.30 29.85
CA ALA A 266 19.91 -13.56 29.74
C ALA A 266 19.15 -12.34 29.20
N LEU A 267 19.48 -11.13 29.68
CA LEU A 267 18.92 -9.87 29.16
C LEU A 267 19.24 -9.65 27.68
N GLY A 268 20.48 -9.97 27.25
CA GLY A 268 20.86 -9.92 25.85
C GLY A 268 20.04 -10.86 24.98
N GLY A 269 19.79 -12.08 25.47
CA GLY A 269 18.93 -13.07 24.80
C GLY A 269 17.47 -12.62 24.67
N ILE A 270 16.89 -12.05 25.73
CA ILE A 270 15.53 -11.49 25.71
C ILE A 270 15.44 -10.37 24.67
N LEU A 271 16.44 -9.50 24.59
CA LEU A 271 16.47 -8.38 23.66
C LEU A 271 16.53 -8.85 22.19
N ILE A 272 17.32 -9.88 21.89
CA ILE A 272 17.32 -10.54 20.57
C ILE A 272 15.95 -11.17 20.27
N GLY A 273 15.34 -11.85 21.25
CA GLY A 273 14.02 -12.44 21.13
C GLY A 273 12.94 -11.42 20.80
N LEU A 274 12.93 -10.28 21.50
CA LEU A 274 12.01 -9.16 21.24
C LEU A 274 12.21 -8.57 19.83
N TYR A 275 13.45 -8.42 19.38
CA TYR A 275 13.75 -7.97 18.02
C TYR A 275 13.23 -8.95 16.96
N LEU A 276 13.47 -10.25 17.14
CA LEU A 276 12.96 -11.29 16.23
C LEU A 276 11.43 -11.32 16.23
N LEU A 277 10.79 -11.17 17.39
CA LEU A 277 9.34 -11.07 17.50
C LEU A 277 8.80 -9.85 16.73
N PHE A 278 9.46 -8.70 16.86
CA PHE A 278 9.12 -7.50 16.07
C PHE A 278 9.22 -7.78 14.57
N VAL A 279 10.34 -8.35 14.09
CA VAL A 279 10.53 -8.69 12.67
C VAL A 279 9.47 -9.67 12.18
N LEU A 280 9.23 -10.77 12.90
CA LEU A 280 8.20 -11.75 12.56
C LEU A 280 6.81 -11.12 12.53
N THR A 281 6.52 -10.21 13.46
CA THR A 281 5.27 -9.46 13.45
C THR A 281 5.14 -8.66 12.16
N THR A 282 6.17 -7.93 11.71
CA THR A 282 6.09 -7.17 10.45
C THR A 282 5.76 -8.04 9.23
N TRP A 283 6.16 -9.32 9.23
CA TRP A 283 5.90 -10.25 8.13
C TRP A 283 4.53 -10.95 8.23
N LEU A 284 4.12 -11.32 9.44
CA LEU A 284 2.94 -12.16 9.67
C LEU A 284 1.69 -11.38 10.09
N ILE A 285 1.82 -10.12 10.48
CA ILE A 285 0.70 -9.34 11.01
C ILE A 285 -0.48 -9.20 10.02
N ASN A 286 -0.22 -9.14 8.71
CA ASN A 286 -1.29 -9.02 7.72
C ASN A 286 -2.16 -10.28 7.65
N PRO A 287 -1.59 -11.48 7.43
CA PRO A 287 -2.34 -12.73 7.56
C PRO A 287 -3.02 -12.91 8.92
N LEU A 288 -2.33 -12.57 10.02
CA LEU A 288 -2.88 -12.67 11.37
C LEU A 288 -4.08 -11.74 11.55
N ALA A 289 -3.98 -10.47 11.14
CA ALA A 289 -5.08 -9.51 11.23
C ALA A 289 -6.25 -9.89 10.32
N ASN A 290 -5.97 -10.37 9.10
CA ASN A 290 -6.99 -10.89 8.20
C ASN A 290 -7.73 -12.09 8.80
N PHE A 291 -7.03 -12.95 9.56
CA PHE A 291 -7.67 -14.07 10.25
C PHE A 291 -8.69 -13.59 11.29
N PHE A 292 -8.37 -12.56 12.08
CA PHE A 292 -9.34 -11.94 12.99
C PHE A 292 -10.52 -11.30 12.23
N LEU A 293 -10.28 -10.71 11.06
CA LEU A 293 -11.35 -10.13 10.25
C LEU A 293 -12.36 -11.17 9.75
N LEU A 294 -11.97 -12.44 9.59
CA LEU A 294 -12.91 -13.52 9.20
C LEU A 294 -14.06 -13.68 10.18
N PHE A 295 -13.83 -13.37 11.46
CA PHE A 295 -14.83 -13.46 12.53
C PHE A 295 -15.51 -12.12 12.84
N HIS A 296 -15.06 -11.03 12.21
CA HIS A 296 -15.67 -9.71 12.36
C HIS A 296 -16.89 -9.55 11.45
N LYS A 297 -17.98 -8.97 11.97
CA LYS A 297 -19.27 -8.79 11.27
C LYS A 297 -19.09 -8.25 9.84
N ASP A 298 -18.35 -7.14 9.72
CA ASP A 298 -18.10 -6.47 8.44
C ASP A 298 -16.76 -6.88 7.80
N GLY A 299 -15.84 -7.42 8.60
CA GLY A 299 -14.44 -7.63 8.18
C GLY A 299 -14.31 -8.74 7.15
N LYS A 300 -15.16 -9.77 7.26
CA LYS A 300 -15.19 -10.92 6.36
C LYS A 300 -15.53 -10.57 4.91
N TYR A 301 -16.21 -9.46 4.66
CA TYR A 301 -16.55 -8.98 3.32
C TYR A 301 -15.51 -8.01 2.75
N ALA A 302 -14.66 -7.44 3.62
CA ALA A 302 -13.61 -6.51 3.20
C ALA A 302 -12.37 -7.23 2.65
N ILE A 303 -12.15 -8.49 3.05
CA ILE A 303 -11.02 -9.32 2.61
C ILE A 303 -11.34 -10.06 1.30
N ASP A 304 -10.35 -10.18 0.43
CA ASP A 304 -10.47 -10.93 -0.80
C ASP A 304 -10.25 -12.44 -0.59
N VAL A 305 -10.55 -13.23 -1.63
CA VAL A 305 -10.41 -14.69 -1.58
C VAL A 305 -8.97 -15.10 -1.31
N SER A 306 -8.00 -14.38 -1.86
CA SER A 306 -6.58 -14.68 -1.65
C SER A 306 -6.18 -14.44 -0.20
N GLU A 307 -6.50 -13.27 0.34
CA GLU A 307 -6.25 -12.88 1.73
C GLU A 307 -6.89 -13.84 2.72
N LYS A 308 -8.10 -14.33 2.43
CA LYS A 308 -8.77 -15.35 3.25
C LYS A 308 -7.95 -16.63 3.32
N TRP A 309 -7.51 -17.16 2.17
CA TRP A 309 -6.71 -18.39 2.14
C TRP A 309 -5.33 -18.19 2.76
N THR A 310 -4.66 -17.07 2.47
CA THR A 310 -3.39 -16.71 3.09
C THR A 310 -3.52 -16.64 4.62
N ALA A 311 -4.59 -16.03 5.15
CA ALA A 311 -4.84 -15.95 6.58
C ALA A 311 -5.04 -17.34 7.21
N LEU A 312 -5.86 -18.18 6.58
CA LEU A 312 -6.14 -19.54 7.06
C LEU A 312 -4.91 -20.43 7.04
N THR A 313 -4.12 -20.41 5.97
CA THR A 313 -2.93 -21.27 5.85
C THR A 313 -1.81 -20.82 6.78
N VAL A 314 -1.58 -19.51 6.92
CA VAL A 314 -0.58 -18.98 7.87
C VAL A 314 -0.96 -19.33 9.30
N VAL A 315 -2.20 -19.06 9.73
CA VAL A 315 -2.63 -19.37 11.11
C VAL A 315 -2.68 -20.89 11.34
N GLY A 316 -3.16 -21.66 10.36
CA GLY A 316 -3.14 -23.12 10.41
C GLY A 316 -1.73 -23.67 10.59
N SER A 317 -0.75 -23.15 9.84
CA SER A 317 0.66 -23.55 9.97
C SER A 317 1.23 -23.20 11.35
N LEU A 318 0.94 -21.99 11.87
CA LEU A 318 1.39 -21.59 13.19
C LEU A 318 0.80 -22.47 14.30
N LEU A 319 -0.50 -22.75 14.24
CA LEU A 319 -1.20 -23.61 15.20
C LEU A 319 -0.71 -25.07 15.13
N ALA A 320 -0.50 -25.61 13.92
CA ALA A 320 0.07 -26.94 13.74
C ALA A 320 1.45 -27.05 14.42
N GLY A 321 2.30 -26.03 14.27
CA GLY A 321 3.59 -25.97 14.97
C GLY A 321 3.44 -25.98 16.50
N VAL A 322 2.51 -25.19 17.05
CA VAL A 322 2.23 -25.16 18.50
C VAL A 322 1.74 -26.52 19.00
N VAL A 323 0.79 -27.14 18.30
CA VAL A 323 0.23 -28.45 18.67
C VAL A 323 1.32 -29.52 18.69
N LEU A 324 2.15 -29.59 17.64
CA LEU A 324 3.25 -30.56 17.57
C LEU A 324 4.29 -30.33 18.67
N PHE A 325 4.61 -29.07 18.97
CA PHE A 325 5.52 -28.73 20.06
C PHE A 325 4.95 -29.12 21.43
N CYS A 326 3.67 -28.87 21.69
CA CYS A 326 3.00 -29.29 22.93
C CYS A 326 3.00 -30.82 23.06
N ILE A 327 2.64 -31.54 21.99
CA ILE A 327 2.66 -33.01 21.97
C ILE A 327 4.07 -33.54 22.27
N ALA A 328 5.11 -32.94 21.68
CA ALA A 328 6.50 -33.33 21.94
C ALA A 328 6.85 -33.24 23.43
N ASN A 329 6.43 -32.17 24.11
CA ASN A 329 6.70 -31.97 25.53
C ASN A 329 5.88 -32.90 26.45
N VAL A 330 4.69 -33.30 26.03
CA VAL A 330 3.85 -34.25 26.78
C VAL A 330 4.36 -35.69 26.66
N ILE A 331 4.78 -36.11 25.47
CA ILE A 331 5.25 -37.48 25.21
C ILE A 331 6.62 -37.74 25.85
N THR A 332 7.53 -36.76 25.81
CA THR A 332 8.86 -36.88 26.42
C THR A 332 9.15 -35.74 27.39
N PRO A 333 8.57 -35.75 28.60
CA PRO A 333 8.85 -34.74 29.61
C PRO A 333 10.36 -34.68 29.89
N GLY A 334 10.98 -33.51 29.70
CA GLY A 334 12.41 -33.30 29.98
C GLY A 334 13.38 -33.90 28.94
N LYS A 335 12.91 -34.50 27.85
CA LYS A 335 13.76 -34.91 26.71
C LYS A 335 13.25 -34.27 25.43
N ILE A 336 14.15 -33.78 24.58
CA ILE A 336 13.80 -33.25 23.27
C ILE A 336 13.48 -34.44 22.37
N TYR A 337 12.20 -34.66 21.99
CA TYR A 337 11.84 -35.61 20.94
C TYR A 337 12.10 -34.97 19.57
N PRO A 338 13.21 -35.32 18.88
CA PRO A 338 13.67 -34.51 17.76
C PRO A 338 12.71 -34.44 16.56
N PRO A 339 11.97 -35.51 16.17
CA PRO A 339 11.03 -35.45 15.05
C PRO A 339 9.94 -34.39 15.19
N LEU A 340 9.18 -34.40 16.29
CA LEU A 340 8.06 -33.47 16.49
C LEU A 340 8.52 -32.03 16.63
N VAL A 341 9.69 -31.81 17.24
CA VAL A 341 10.28 -30.47 17.36
C VAL A 341 10.73 -29.94 16.00
N VAL A 342 11.39 -30.78 15.18
CA VAL A 342 11.78 -30.40 13.81
C VAL A 342 10.54 -30.10 12.96
N ALA A 343 9.49 -30.93 13.05
CA ALA A 343 8.22 -30.68 12.37
C ALA A 343 7.57 -29.36 12.83
N ALA A 344 7.55 -29.09 14.14
CA ALA A 344 6.99 -27.86 14.69
C ALA A 344 7.72 -26.61 14.16
N ILE A 345 9.06 -26.64 14.16
CA ILE A 345 9.89 -25.56 13.62
C ILE A 345 9.64 -25.37 12.12
N ALA A 346 9.53 -26.45 11.35
CA ALA A 346 9.21 -26.39 9.92
C ALA A 346 7.85 -25.71 9.68
N PHE A 347 6.82 -26.04 10.47
CA PHE A 347 5.51 -25.40 10.41
C PHE A 347 5.55 -23.91 10.77
N TRP A 348 6.32 -23.50 11.78
CA TRP A 348 6.48 -22.07 12.08
C TRP A 348 7.22 -21.33 10.97
N ALA A 349 8.27 -21.92 10.41
CA ALA A 349 9.02 -21.32 9.32
C ALA A 349 8.21 -21.26 8.01
N MET A 350 7.33 -22.24 7.74
CA MET A 350 6.42 -22.24 6.58
C MET A 350 5.38 -21.11 6.61
N ALA A 351 5.07 -20.55 7.78
CA ALA A 351 4.17 -19.40 7.89
C ALA A 351 4.64 -18.20 7.04
N LEU A 352 5.95 -18.04 6.87
CA LEU A 352 6.53 -16.94 6.09
C LEU A 352 6.26 -17.06 4.58
N PRO A 353 6.66 -18.14 3.88
CA PRO A 353 6.33 -18.29 2.47
C PRO A 353 4.82 -18.39 2.24
N LEU A 354 4.05 -19.03 3.12
CA LEU A 354 2.58 -19.06 3.04
C LEU A 354 1.96 -17.66 3.02
N GLY A 355 2.50 -16.73 3.82
CA GLY A 355 2.05 -15.33 3.86
C GLY A 355 2.26 -14.55 2.55
N SER A 356 3.11 -15.05 1.66
CA SER A 356 3.44 -14.42 0.38
C SER A 356 2.69 -15.02 -0.83
N ILE A 357 1.98 -16.14 -0.63
CA ILE A 357 1.27 -16.85 -1.70
C ILE A 357 -0.03 -16.13 -2.06
N LYS A 358 -0.26 -15.98 -3.37
CA LYS A 358 -1.55 -15.55 -3.91
C LYS A 358 -2.39 -16.75 -4.33
N TYR A 359 -3.68 -16.69 -4.01
CA TYR A 359 -4.67 -17.72 -4.34
C TYR A 359 -5.69 -17.21 -5.38
N PRO A 360 -6.31 -18.11 -6.18
CA PRO A 360 -6.15 -19.57 -6.19
C PRO A 360 -4.74 -20.00 -6.64
N LEU A 361 -4.27 -21.14 -6.13
CA LEU A 361 -2.96 -21.69 -6.46
C LEU A 361 -2.91 -22.01 -7.96
N SER A 362 -2.01 -21.34 -8.69
CA SER A 362 -1.70 -21.70 -10.06
C SER A 362 -0.19 -21.74 -10.23
N PHE A 363 0.36 -22.81 -10.78
CA PHE A 363 1.80 -22.86 -11.07
C PHE A 363 2.12 -22.24 -12.43
N THR A 364 1.25 -22.43 -13.42
CA THR A 364 1.44 -21.93 -14.79
C THR A 364 1.18 -20.43 -14.92
N ALA A 365 0.13 -19.92 -14.26
CA ALA A 365 -0.30 -18.53 -14.35
C ALA A 365 0.29 -17.60 -13.27
N SER A 366 1.22 -18.10 -12.45
CA SER A 366 1.75 -17.32 -11.33
C SER A 366 3.10 -16.65 -11.57
N THR A 367 3.30 -15.53 -10.87
CA THR A 367 4.55 -14.76 -10.91
C THR A 367 5.71 -15.59 -10.33
N GLY A 368 6.94 -15.27 -10.73
CA GLY A 368 8.13 -15.97 -10.22
C GLY A 368 8.22 -16.00 -8.69
N LYS A 369 7.79 -14.92 -8.00
CA LYS A 369 7.74 -14.87 -6.53
C LYS A 369 6.76 -15.90 -5.94
N ASN A 370 5.58 -16.09 -6.55
CA ASN A 370 4.59 -17.06 -6.08
C ASN A 370 5.09 -18.50 -6.26
N LYS A 371 5.76 -18.79 -7.39
CA LYS A 371 6.37 -20.10 -7.65
C LYS A 371 7.42 -20.46 -6.59
N ILE A 372 8.30 -19.52 -6.26
CA ILE A 372 9.32 -19.72 -5.22
C ILE A 372 8.67 -20.00 -3.86
N ALA A 373 7.63 -19.24 -3.49
CA ALA A 373 6.91 -19.47 -2.24
C ALA A 373 6.26 -20.86 -2.19
N ILE A 374 5.66 -21.33 -3.29
CA ILE A 374 5.08 -22.68 -3.39
C ILE A 374 6.17 -23.76 -3.23
N VAL A 375 7.33 -23.59 -3.87
CA VAL A 375 8.47 -24.51 -3.74
C VAL A 375 8.99 -24.54 -2.30
N LEU A 376 9.11 -23.39 -1.65
CA LEU A 376 9.51 -23.29 -0.24
C LEU A 376 8.54 -24.03 0.68
N VAL A 377 7.22 -23.87 0.48
CA VAL A 377 6.21 -24.63 1.24
C VAL A 377 6.34 -26.13 0.98
N GLY A 378 6.57 -26.55 -0.27
CA GLY A 378 6.83 -27.95 -0.61
C GLY A 378 8.04 -28.53 0.11
N LEU A 379 9.15 -27.79 0.16
CA LEU A 379 10.36 -28.17 0.91
C LEU A 379 10.09 -28.25 2.42
N GLY A 380 9.36 -27.30 2.99
CA GLY A 380 8.97 -27.34 4.40
C GLY A 380 8.11 -28.56 4.74
N LEU A 381 7.16 -28.92 3.88
CA LEU A 381 6.36 -30.14 4.03
C LEU A 381 7.21 -31.41 3.93
N LEU A 382 8.19 -31.45 3.02
CA LEU A 382 9.15 -32.56 2.93
C LEU A 382 9.97 -32.69 4.22
N THR A 383 10.42 -31.58 4.81
CA THR A 383 11.11 -31.60 6.11
C THR A 383 10.22 -32.17 7.21
N VAL A 384 8.93 -31.83 7.24
CA VAL A 384 7.96 -32.42 8.18
C VAL A 384 7.86 -33.93 7.97
N VAL A 385 7.68 -34.41 6.74
CA VAL A 385 7.59 -35.84 6.45
C VAL A 385 8.86 -36.58 6.85
N PHE A 386 10.03 -36.07 6.45
CA PHE A 386 11.30 -36.71 6.77
C PHE A 386 11.61 -36.70 8.25
N SER A 387 11.08 -35.75 9.04
CA SER A 387 11.30 -35.75 10.49
C SER A 387 10.84 -37.05 11.16
N PHE A 388 9.78 -37.68 10.63
CA PHE A 388 9.24 -38.95 11.12
C PHE A 388 9.88 -40.20 10.48
N VAL A 389 10.66 -40.03 9.40
CA VAL A 389 11.29 -41.13 8.66
C VAL A 389 12.78 -41.24 9.00
N ASN A 390 13.52 -40.14 8.84
CA ASN A 390 14.96 -40.08 9.07
C ASN A 390 15.38 -38.65 9.44
N LEU A 391 15.83 -38.47 10.68
CA LEU A 391 16.17 -37.16 11.22
C LEU A 391 17.32 -36.48 10.47
N ASN A 392 18.31 -37.21 9.95
CA ASN A 392 19.43 -36.64 9.22
C ASN A 392 19.00 -36.07 7.86
N ILE A 393 18.04 -36.74 7.20
CA ILE A 393 17.44 -36.22 5.95
C ILE A 393 16.55 -35.01 6.27
N ALA A 394 15.82 -35.05 7.39
CA ALA A 394 14.99 -33.94 7.84
C ALA A 394 15.82 -32.69 8.15
N THR A 395 16.95 -32.83 8.84
CA THR A 395 17.83 -31.69 9.14
C THR A 395 18.49 -31.14 7.88
N GLY A 396 18.92 -31.99 6.95
CA GLY A 396 19.46 -31.55 5.65
C GLY A 396 18.44 -30.78 4.80
N THR A 397 17.22 -31.32 4.66
CA THR A 397 16.13 -30.62 3.94
C THR A 397 15.68 -29.36 4.66
N GLY A 398 15.60 -29.38 5.98
CA GLY A 398 15.25 -28.22 6.80
C GLY A 398 16.27 -27.09 6.71
N PHE A 399 17.57 -27.42 6.69
CA PHE A 399 18.64 -26.44 6.49
C PHE A 399 18.58 -25.80 5.10
N LEU A 400 18.38 -26.61 4.06
CA LEU A 400 18.17 -26.13 2.69
C LEU A 400 16.94 -25.20 2.61
N PHE A 401 15.84 -25.59 3.24
CA PHE A 401 14.62 -24.79 3.31
C PHE A 401 14.87 -23.42 3.98
N ILE A 402 15.53 -23.39 5.13
CA ILE A 402 15.84 -22.14 5.84
C ILE A 402 16.76 -21.24 4.99
N ILE A 403 17.80 -21.80 4.35
CA ILE A 403 18.68 -21.03 3.46
C ILE A 403 17.89 -20.38 2.34
N LEU A 404 17.08 -21.16 1.62
CA LEU A 404 16.29 -20.65 0.50
C LEU A 404 15.25 -19.62 0.95
N LEU A 405 14.68 -19.80 2.14
CA LEU A 405 13.76 -18.83 2.75
C LEU A 405 14.46 -17.51 3.04
N VAL A 406 15.67 -17.54 3.62
CA VAL A 406 16.46 -16.34 3.91
C VAL A 406 16.85 -15.63 2.62
N ILE A 407 17.32 -16.37 1.60
CA ILE A 407 17.66 -15.81 0.29
C ILE A 407 16.45 -15.12 -0.33
N ASN A 408 15.29 -15.79 -0.35
CA ASN A 408 14.06 -15.21 -0.91
C ASN A 408 13.61 -13.95 -0.14
N SER A 409 13.76 -13.96 1.18
CA SER A 409 13.39 -12.82 2.03
C SER A 409 14.30 -11.61 1.80
N TRP A 410 15.61 -11.82 1.60
CA TRP A 410 16.56 -10.74 1.32
C TRP A 410 16.45 -10.21 -0.11
N VAL A 411 16.27 -11.06 -1.13
CA VAL A 411 16.09 -10.63 -2.53
C VAL A 411 14.83 -9.77 -2.71
N GLY A 412 13.83 -9.95 -1.85
CA GLY A 412 12.64 -9.11 -1.81
C GLY A 412 12.84 -7.69 -1.27
N ILE A 413 13.92 -7.44 -0.51
CA ILE A 413 14.22 -6.15 0.12
C ILE A 413 14.94 -5.22 -0.87
N PHE A 414 15.72 -5.74 -1.82
CA PHE A 414 16.51 -4.93 -2.78
C PHE A 414 15.77 -4.62 -4.10
N LYS A 415 14.46 -4.89 -4.18
CA LYS A 415 13.58 -4.49 -5.29
C LYS A 415 12.49 -3.58 -4.75
#